data_AF-A0A4U3KTT0-F1
#
_entry.id   AF-A0A4U3KTT0-F1
#
_cell.length_a   1.000
_cell.length_b   1.000
_cell.length_c   1.000
_cell.angle_alpha   90.00
_cell.angle_beta   90.00
_cell.angle_gamma   90.00
#
_symmetry.space_group_name_H-M   'P 1'
#
loop_
_entity.id
_entity.type
_entity.pdbx_description
1 polymer ?
#
loop_
_entity_poly.entity_id
_entity_poly.type
_entity_poly.pdbx_seq_one_letter_code
_entity_poly.pdbx_strand_id
1 'polypeptide(L)' 'MINLTHSGKKKSSLSNNGQKTITWRAVFQGSHKLIYIDKKPLKATLGKDWQGKTFSFADVRVHPVQQAKAEVK' A
#
# COMPACT_ATOMS: atom_id res chain seq x y z
N MET A 1 -6.06 -12.49 11.46
CA MET A 1 -7.03 -11.91 10.51
C MET A 1 -6.41 -10.69 9.86
N ILE A 2 -6.57 -10.48 8.56
CA ILE A 2 -6.08 -9.30 7.84
C ILE A 2 -7.27 -8.58 7.24
N ASN A 3 -7.39 -7.27 7.49
CA ASN A 3 -8.45 -6.44 6.93
C ASN A 3 -7.84 -5.38 6.03
N LEU A 4 -8.22 -5.37 4.75
CA LEU A 4 -7.82 -4.37 3.78
C LEU A 4 -9.05 -3.56 3.35
N THR A 5 -8.98 -2.25 3.51
CA THR A 5 -10.06 -1.32 3.13
C THR A 5 -9.53 -0.33 2.11
N HIS A 6 -10.28 -0.13 1.02
CA HIS A 6 -9.99 0.90 0.03
C HIS A 6 -10.95 2.08 0.21
N SER A 7 -10.41 3.29 0.22
CA SER A 7 -11.19 4.53 0.22
C SER A 7 -10.95 5.24 -1.10
N GLY A 8 -11.77 4.88 -2.09
CA GLY A 8 -11.59 5.28 -3.48
C GLY A 8 -10.32 4.68 -4.11
N LYS A 9 -9.77 5.36 -5.13
CA LYS A 9 -8.63 4.88 -5.92
C LYS A 9 -7.25 5.32 -5.38
N LYS A 10 -7.23 6.22 -4.41
CA LYS A 10 -6.01 6.89 -3.93
C LYS A 10 -5.63 6.54 -2.49
N LYS A 11 -6.46 5.80 -1.75
CA LYS A 11 -6.23 5.49 -0.35
C LYS A 11 -6.58 4.05 -0.03
N SER A 12 -5.73 3.42 0.77
CA SER A 12 -5.91 2.07 1.28
C SER A 12 -5.48 2.01 2.74
N SER A 13 -6.12 1.16 3.54
CA SER A 13 -5.74 0.91 4.93
C SER A 13 -5.69 -0.59 5.16
N LEU A 14 -4.58 -1.09 5.69
CA LEU A 14 -4.45 -2.48 6.10
C LEU A 14 -4.33 -2.57 7.62
N SER A 15 -5.19 -3.38 8.24
CA SER A 15 -5.10 -3.77 9.64
C SER A 15 -4.63 -5.22 9.74
N ASN A 16 -3.52 -5.44 10.43
CA ASN A 16 -3.04 -6.77 10.75
C ASN A 16 -3.53 -7.19 12.14
N ASN A 17 -4.71 -7.79 12.21
CA ASN A 17 -5.26 -8.37 13.44
C ASN A 17 -4.79 -9.83 13.60
N GLY A 18 -3.68 -10.21 12.98
CA GLY A 18 -3.02 -11.50 13.14
C GLY A 18 -1.93 -11.45 14.21
N GLN A 19 -1.22 -12.57 14.36
CA GLN A 19 -0.14 -12.72 15.34
C GLN A 19 1.26 -12.62 14.71
N LYS A 20 1.35 -12.52 13.38
CA LYS A 20 2.62 -12.46 12.65
C LYS A 20 2.71 -11.15 11.88
N THR A 21 3.92 -10.59 11.80
CA THR A 21 4.21 -9.47 10.90
C THR A 21 4.01 -9.92 9.46
N ILE A 22 3.40 -9.06 8.64
CA ILE A 22 3.24 -9.29 7.20
C ILE A 22 3.93 -8.19 6.40
N THR A 23 4.29 -8.51 5.15
CA THR A 23 4.68 -7.50 4.17
C THR A 23 3.49 -7.23 3.27
N TRP A 24 2.96 -6.02 3.34
CA TRP A 24 1.89 -5.54 2.49
C TRP A 24 2.45 -4.71 1.34
N ARG A 25 2.20 -5.15 0.10
CA ARG A 25 2.46 -4.35 -1.10
C ARG A 25 1.27 -3.42 -1.37
N ALA A 26 1.40 -2.15 -1.00
CA ALA A 26 0.38 -1.15 -1.29
C ALA A 26 0.50 -0.70 -2.75
N VAL A 27 -0.46 -1.08 -3.59
CA VAL A 27 -0.47 -0.82 -5.04
C VAL A 27 -1.47 0.28 -5.40
N PHE A 28 -1.05 1.22 -6.23
CA PHE A 28 -1.90 2.27 -6.81
C PHE A 28 -1.69 2.35 -8.32
N GLN A 29 -2.79 2.50 -9.06
CA GLN A 29 -2.75 2.65 -10.52
C GLN A 29 -2.11 3.98 -10.92
N GLY A 30 -1.31 3.96 -11.99
CA GLY A 30 -0.56 5.11 -12.50
C GLY A 30 0.86 5.26 -11.95
N SER A 31 1.57 6.24 -12.48
CA SER A 31 2.99 6.51 -12.21
C SER A 31 3.17 7.52 -11.08
N HIS A 32 2.92 7.11 -9.84
CA HIS A 32 3.16 7.95 -8.66
C HIS A 32 4.63 7.90 -8.27
N LYS A 33 5.23 9.06 -8.01
CA LYS A 33 6.64 9.15 -7.52
C LYS A 33 6.76 8.75 -6.05
N LEU A 34 5.72 9.07 -5.27
CA LEU A 34 5.67 8.86 -3.83
C LEU A 34 4.37 8.17 -3.44
N ILE A 35 4.47 7.25 -2.48
CA ILE A 35 3.35 6.69 -1.73
C ILE A 35 3.56 7.10 -0.28
N TYR A 36 2.52 7.62 0.37
CA TYR A 36 2.58 8.08 1.75
C TYR A 36 2.05 6.97 2.65
N ILE A 37 2.91 6.44 3.52
CA ILE A 37 2.54 5.45 4.53
C ILE A 37 2.48 6.15 5.88
N ASP A 38 1.29 6.17 6.49
CA ASP A 38 1.01 6.90 7.73
C ASP A 38 1.52 8.36 7.65
N LYS A 39 1.23 9.02 6.50
CA LYS A 39 1.66 10.37 6.12
C LYS A 39 3.17 10.55 5.85
N LYS A 40 3.99 9.52 6.01
CA LYS A 40 5.42 9.56 5.68
C LYS A 40 5.64 9.21 4.20
N PRO A 41 6.34 10.05 3.43
CA PRO A 41 6.59 9.77 2.02
C PRO A 41 7.59 8.62 1.86
N LEU A 42 7.26 7.66 1.01
CA LEU A 42 8.14 6.62 0.52
C LEU A 42 8.26 6.72 -1.00
N LYS A 43 9.46 6.49 -1.51
CA LYS A 43 9.67 6.38 -2.96
C LYS A 43 8.91 5.17 -3.49
N ALA A 44 8.05 5.39 -4.47
CA ALA A 44 7.31 4.31 -5.09
C ALA A 44 8.16 3.59 -6.14
N THR A 45 7.94 2.28 -6.25
CA THR A 45 8.47 1.46 -7.34
C THR A 45 7.41 1.34 -8.42
N LEU A 46 7.81 1.48 -9.69
CA LEU A 46 6.92 1.31 -10.83
C LEU A 46 6.90 -0.14 -11.30
N GLY A 47 5.73 -0.59 -11.74
CA GLY A 47 5.53 -1.88 -12.40
C GLY A 47 4.57 -1.74 -13.57
N LYS A 48 4.47 -2.80 -14.38
CA LYS A 48 3.43 -2.95 -15.39
C LYS A 48 2.63 -4.20 -15.06
N ASP A 49 1.31 -4.12 -15.17
CA ASP A 49 0.46 -5.30 -15.09
C ASP A 49 0.53 -6.12 -16.40
N TRP A 50 -0.17 -7.25 -16.44
CA TRP A 50 -0.22 -8.13 -17.60
C TRP A 50 -0.89 -7.49 -18.83
N GLN A 51 -1.64 -6.40 -18.66
CA GLN A 51 -2.22 -5.60 -19.75
C GLN A 51 -1.28 -4.45 -20.17
N GLY A 52 -0.10 -4.34 -19.59
CA GLY A 52 0.85 -3.25 -19.83
C GLY A 52 0.51 -1.93 -19.12
N LYS A 53 -0.51 -1.89 -18.26
CA LYS A 53 -0.87 -0.67 -17.50
C LYS A 53 0.13 -0.44 -16.37
N THR A 54 0.57 0.79 -16.25
CA THR A 54 1.51 1.18 -15.19
C THR A 54 0.82 1.27 -13.84
N PHE A 55 1.45 0.69 -12.84
CA PHE A 55 1.12 0.89 -11.44
C PHE A 55 2.37 1.28 -10.65
N SER A 56 2.14 1.83 -9.48
CA SER A 56 3.16 2.17 -8.51
C SER A 56 2.89 1.42 -7.22
N PHE A 57 3.93 1.01 -6.51
CA PHE A 57 3.78 0.28 -5.25
C PHE A 57 4.88 0.61 -4.24
N ALA A 58 4.57 0.34 -2.98
CA ALA A 58 5.52 0.34 -1.87
C ALA A 58 5.26 -0.86 -0.97
N ASP A 59 6.33 -1.49 -0.48
CA ASP A 59 6.24 -2.62 0.45
C ASP A 59 6.32 -2.11 1.88
N VAL A 60 5.34 -2.48 2.70
CA VAL A 60 5.15 -2.01 4.08
C VAL A 60 5.12 -3.21 5.02
N ARG A 61 5.96 -3.23 6.04
CA ARG A 61 5.83 -4.20 7.13
C ARG A 61 4.72 -3.75 8.07
N VAL A 62 3.70 -4.58 8.24
CA VAL A 62 2.59 -4.33 9.17
C VAL A 62 2.66 -5.37 10.28
N HIS A 63 3.01 -4.92 11.48
CA HIS A 63 3.16 -5.75 12.66
C HIS A 63 1.81 -6.23 13.21
N PRO A 64 1.80 -7.27 14.08
CA PRO A 64 0.60 -7.68 14.78
C PRO A 64 -0.08 -6.51 15.49
N VAL A 65 -1.41 -6.45 15.41
CA VAL A 65 -2.27 -5.41 16.00
C VAL A 65 -2.03 -4.00 15.43
N GLN A 66 -1.20 -3.88 14.38
CA GLN A 66 -0.93 -2.61 13.71
C GLN A 66 -1.91 -2.35 12.55
N GLN A 67 -2.24 -1.08 12.35
CA GLN A 67 -2.86 -0.58 11.14
C GLN A 67 -1.87 0.33 10.39
N ALA A 68 -1.78 0.19 9.08
CA ALA A 68 -1.01 1.05 8.19
C ALA A 68 -1.92 1.68 7.13
N LYS A 69 -1.78 3.00 6.90
CA LYS A 69 -2.55 3.74 5.90
C LYS A 69 -1.66 4.16 4.75
N ALA A 70 -2.02 3.79 3.53
CA ALA A 70 -1.32 4.14 2.31
C ALA A 70 -2.15 5.13 1.49
N GLU A 71 -1.52 6.19 0.98
CA GLU A 71 -2.16 7.13 0.06
C GLU A 71 -1.23 7.65 -1.02
N VAL A 72 -1.81 8.02 -2.17
CA VAL A 72 -1.14 8.75 -3.26
C VAL A 72 -1.84 10.09 -3.47
N LYS A 73 -1.07 11.11 -3.88
CA LYS A 73 -1.57 12.46 -4.16
C LYS A 73 -1.77 12.64 -5.66
#